data_AF-A0A1F6D6W8-F1
#
_entry.id   AF-A0A1F6D6W8-F1
#
_cell.length_a   1.000
_cell.length_b   1.000
_cell.length_c   1.000
_cell.angle_alpha   90.00
_cell.angle_beta   90.00
_cell.angle_gamma   90.00
#
_symmetry.space_group_name_H-M   'P 1'
#
loop_
_entity.id
_entity.type
_entity.pdbx_description
1 polymer ?
#
loop_
_entity_poly.entity_id
_entity_poly.type
_entity_poly.pdbx_seq_one_letter_code
_entity_poly.pdbx_strand_id
1 'polypeptide(L)'
;MAFDREGNLYVADTARGAIWKAEFDHNGNLKSRTGCDTTFAPNALCLDNIFVAHPFLEGTDGIALDRAGNIWNSANERNAIVVVTKDGRVAEVSRNTPNAVTLLRNTGPLEFPSSPFLLGKKFCTSNSDGNRRDNSPSTAGEIKPAGPDRGKISCMDQDLIIRGLPLPVH
;
A
#
# COMPACT_ATOMS: atom_id res chain seq x y z
N MET A 1 3.57 6.88 3.31
CA MET A 1 5.04 7.01 3.19
C MET A 1 5.70 6.28 4.35
N ALA A 2 6.95 5.83 4.19
CA ALA A 2 7.70 5.14 5.26
C ALA A 2 9.21 5.18 5.00
N PHE A 3 10.03 5.18 6.06
CA PHE A 3 11.49 5.13 5.96
C PHE A 3 12.01 3.70 6.11
N ASP A 4 13.07 3.36 5.37
CA ASP A 4 13.88 2.16 5.66
C ASP A 4 14.94 2.42 6.74
N ARG A 5 15.79 1.42 7.02
CA ARG A 5 16.83 1.53 8.05
C ARG A 5 18.04 2.33 7.58
N GLU A 6 18.21 2.44 6.27
CA GLU A 6 19.25 3.21 5.61
C GLU A 6 18.90 4.71 5.55
N GLY A 7 17.65 5.07 5.85
CA GLY A 7 17.16 6.45 5.85
C GLY A 7 16.52 6.90 4.53
N ASN A 8 16.27 5.97 3.60
CA ASN A 8 15.53 6.27 2.38
C ASN A 8 14.03 6.37 2.68
N LEU A 9 13.36 7.34 2.06
CA LEU A 9 11.91 7.53 2.15
C LEU A 9 11.22 6.88 0.96
N TYR A 10 10.29 5.98 1.24
CA TYR A 10 9.35 5.44 0.26
C TYR A 10 8.03 6.21 0.32
N VAL A 11 7.51 6.60 -0.83
CA VAL A 11 6.26 7.36 -0.96
C VAL A 11 5.31 6.61 -1.87
N ALA A 12 4.13 6.29 -1.34
CA ALA A 12 3.03 5.76 -2.12
C ALA A 12 2.43 6.85 -3.01
N ASP A 13 2.32 6.58 -4.31
CA ASP A 13 1.62 7.42 -5.27
C ASP A 13 0.35 6.70 -5.73
N THR A 14 -0.73 6.99 -5.02
CA THR A 14 -2.06 6.40 -5.20
C THR A 14 -2.54 6.53 -6.65
N ALA A 15 -2.31 7.69 -7.28
CA ALA A 15 -2.82 8.00 -8.61
C ALA A 15 -2.04 7.30 -9.72
N ARG A 16 -0.72 7.09 -9.54
CA ARG A 16 0.12 6.41 -10.54
C ARG A 16 0.19 4.89 -10.38
N GLY A 17 -0.23 4.36 -9.23
CA GLY A 17 0.03 2.97 -8.89
C GLY A 17 1.53 2.69 -8.81
N ALA A 18 2.24 3.57 -8.08
CA ALA A 18 3.68 3.56 -7.99
C ALA A 18 4.17 3.82 -6.56
N ILE A 19 5.41 3.40 -6.31
CA ILE A 19 6.17 3.77 -5.12
C ILE A 19 7.38 4.56 -5.59
N TRP A 20 7.57 5.74 -5.02
CA TRP A 20 8.76 6.56 -5.21
C TRP A 20 9.76 6.29 -4.10
N LYS A 21 11.05 6.43 -4.39
CA LYS A 21 12.14 6.38 -3.41
C LYS A 21 12.90 7.71 -3.43
N ALA A 22 12.99 8.35 -2.28
CA ALA A 22 13.87 9.49 -2.05
C ALA A 22 15.04 9.06 -1.17
N GLU A 23 16.26 9.27 -1.64
CA GLU A 23 17.48 8.94 -0.92
C GLU A 23 18.05 10.19 -0.26
N PHE A 24 18.53 10.06 0.98
CA PHE A 24 19.11 11.14 1.77
C PHE A 24 20.54 10.80 2.19
N ASP A 25 21.37 11.83 2.41
CA ASP A 25 22.63 11.66 3.13
C ASP A 25 22.40 11.61 4.65
N HIS A 26 23.45 11.31 5.42
CA HIS A 26 23.37 11.23 6.89
C HIS A 26 23.09 12.58 7.58
N ASN A 27 23.17 13.69 6.85
CA ASN A 27 22.84 15.02 7.34
C ASN A 27 21.37 15.41 7.00
N GLY A 28 20.63 14.52 6.34
CA GLY A 28 19.24 14.75 5.93
C GLY A 28 19.11 15.53 4.61
N ASN A 29 20.19 15.71 3.84
CA ASN A 29 20.09 16.34 2.52
C ASN A 29 19.61 15.34 1.49
N LEU A 30 18.69 15.77 0.62
CA LEU A 30 18.19 14.96 -0.49
C LEU A 30 19.30 14.70 -1.51
N LYS A 31 19.56 13.43 -1.82
CA LYS A 31 20.48 12.99 -2.87
C LYS A 31 19.77 12.65 -4.18
N SER A 32 18.52 12.22 -4.09
CA SER A 32 17.68 11.94 -5.26
C SER A 32 17.58 13.15 -6.18
N ARG A 33 17.61 12.89 -7.50
CA ARG A 33 17.54 13.96 -8.50
C ARG A 33 16.18 14.66 -8.45
N THR A 34 16.19 15.98 -8.55
CA THR A 34 14.99 16.82 -8.67
C THR A 34 15.08 17.77 -9.85
N GLY A 35 13.96 18.38 -10.23
CA GLY A 35 13.94 19.48 -11.20
C GLY A 35 14.16 19.05 -12.65
N CYS A 36 13.86 17.80 -12.99
CA CYS A 36 13.99 17.28 -14.36
C CYS A 36 12.82 17.62 -15.29
N ASP A 37 11.75 18.24 -14.78
CA ASP A 37 10.57 18.61 -15.55
C ASP A 37 10.14 20.03 -15.17
N THR A 38 10.14 20.93 -16.16
CA THR A 38 9.82 22.36 -15.99
C THR A 38 8.34 22.61 -15.70
N THR A 39 7.49 21.60 -15.83
CA THR A 39 6.07 21.64 -15.48
C THR A 39 5.85 21.64 -13.97
N PHE A 40 6.76 21.00 -13.21
CA PHE A 40 6.65 20.85 -11.76
C PHE A 40 7.60 21.78 -11.01
N ALA A 41 7.44 21.88 -9.70
CA ALA A 41 8.35 22.66 -8.86
C ALA A 41 9.80 22.13 -8.99
N PRO A 42 10.84 22.99 -8.90
CA PRO A 42 12.25 22.55 -9.06
C PRO A 42 12.71 21.47 -8.07
N ASN A 43 12.01 21.33 -6.93
CA ASN A 43 12.27 20.30 -5.92
C ASN A 43 11.43 19.02 -6.11
N ALA A 44 10.66 18.89 -7.19
CA ALA A 44 9.96 17.65 -7.52
C ALA A 44 10.96 16.57 -7.92
N LEU A 45 10.78 15.35 -7.40
CA LEU A 45 11.58 14.19 -7.77
C LEU A 45 11.46 13.90 -9.26
N CYS A 46 12.59 13.60 -9.88
CA CYS A 46 12.65 13.13 -11.26
C CYS A 46 12.07 11.72 -11.38
N LEU A 47 11.49 11.37 -12.54
CA LEU A 47 10.78 10.09 -12.76
C LEU A 47 11.65 8.85 -12.59
N ASP A 48 12.97 8.96 -12.68
CA ASP A 48 13.92 7.89 -12.39
C ASP A 48 14.00 7.51 -10.90
N ASN A 49 13.40 8.32 -10.02
CA ASN A 49 13.20 7.98 -8.60
C ASN A 49 11.94 7.14 -8.35
N ILE A 50 11.18 6.78 -9.39
CA ILE A 50 10.14 5.75 -9.28
C ILE A 50 10.83 4.42 -8.99
N PHE A 51 10.63 3.90 -7.79
CA PHE A 51 11.19 2.62 -7.37
C PHE A 51 10.47 1.46 -8.06
N VAL A 52 9.14 1.52 -8.10
CA VAL A 52 8.33 0.57 -8.86
C VAL A 52 7.03 1.22 -9.28
N ALA A 53 6.53 0.84 -10.46
CA ALA A 53 5.17 1.13 -10.91
C ALA A 53 4.56 -0.17 -11.44
N HIS A 54 3.36 -0.51 -10.99
CA HIS A 54 2.74 -1.79 -11.34
C HIS A 54 1.20 -1.71 -11.22
N PRO A 55 0.43 -2.37 -12.11
CA PRO A 55 -1.04 -2.34 -12.05
C PRO A 55 -1.62 -2.81 -10.72
N PHE A 56 -0.91 -3.69 -10.00
CA PHE A 56 -1.35 -4.13 -8.67
C PHE A 56 -1.32 -3.03 -7.62
N LEU A 57 -0.49 -2.01 -7.82
CA LEU A 57 -0.33 -0.89 -6.89
C LEU A 57 -1.34 0.24 -7.15
N GLU A 58 -2.24 0.13 -8.13
CA GLU A 58 -3.29 1.13 -8.34
C GLU A 58 -4.08 1.35 -7.03
N GLY A 59 -4.15 2.60 -6.58
CA GLY A 59 -4.74 2.91 -5.28
C GLY A 59 -3.85 2.66 -4.07
N THR A 60 -2.55 2.42 -4.22
CA THR A 60 -1.65 2.28 -3.05
C THR A 60 -1.70 3.57 -2.23
N ASP A 61 -2.20 3.46 -1.00
CA ASP A 61 -2.41 4.59 -0.09
C ASP A 61 -1.37 4.58 1.03
N GLY A 62 -1.64 3.82 2.08
CA GLY A 62 -0.67 3.59 3.14
C GLY A 62 0.29 2.45 2.80
N ILE A 63 1.49 2.57 3.35
CA ILE A 63 2.56 1.59 3.23
C ILE A 63 3.25 1.35 4.57
N ALA A 64 3.75 0.14 4.79
CA ALA A 64 4.56 -0.23 5.93
C ALA A 64 5.74 -1.12 5.49
N LEU A 65 6.93 -0.90 6.03
CA LEU A 65 8.09 -1.73 5.74
C LEU A 65 8.22 -2.86 6.76
N ASP A 66 8.51 -4.08 6.30
CA ASP A 66 8.90 -5.18 7.17
C ASP A 66 10.42 -5.18 7.45
N ARG A 67 10.87 -6.10 8.33
CA ARG A 67 12.29 -6.19 8.72
C ARG A 67 13.22 -6.56 7.57
N ALA A 68 12.71 -7.17 6.49
CA ALA A 68 13.48 -7.54 5.31
C ALA A 68 13.54 -6.40 4.27
N GLY A 69 12.84 -5.29 4.52
CA GLY A 69 12.73 -4.15 3.61
C GLY A 69 11.67 -4.34 2.53
N ASN A 70 10.75 -5.29 2.67
CA ASN A 70 9.60 -5.35 1.77
C ASN A 70 8.57 -4.30 2.20
N ILE A 71 7.92 -3.70 1.21
CA ILE A 71 6.91 -2.67 1.38
C ILE A 71 5.55 -3.33 1.24
N TRP A 72 4.78 -3.30 2.31
CA TRP A 72 3.41 -3.77 2.39
C TRP A 72 2.46 -2.62 2.09
N ASN A 73 1.60 -2.79 1.11
CA ASN A 73 0.78 -1.74 0.51
C ASN A 73 -0.70 -2.07 0.68
N SER A 74 -1.46 -1.09 1.15
CA SER A 74 -2.91 -1.12 1.07
C SER A 74 -3.34 -0.47 -0.26
N ALA A 75 -3.67 -1.29 -1.25
CA ALA A 75 -4.14 -0.84 -2.57
C ALA A 75 -5.65 -0.61 -2.51
N ASN A 76 -6.03 0.61 -2.07
CA ASN A 76 -7.39 0.99 -1.69
C ASN A 76 -8.40 0.77 -2.82
N GLU A 77 -8.09 1.26 -4.02
CA GLU A 77 -8.94 1.22 -5.20
C GLU A 77 -9.09 -0.19 -5.79
N ARG A 78 -8.29 -1.15 -5.32
CA ARG A 78 -8.33 -2.56 -5.73
C ARG A 78 -8.88 -3.50 -4.66
N ASN A 79 -9.20 -2.98 -3.46
CA ASN A 79 -9.51 -3.77 -2.28
C ASN A 79 -8.52 -4.95 -2.10
N ALA A 80 -7.23 -4.63 -2.15
CA ALA A 80 -6.13 -5.59 -2.18
C ALA A 80 -4.97 -5.18 -1.27
N ILE A 81 -4.22 -6.18 -0.81
CA ILE A 81 -2.92 -6.02 -0.17
C ILE A 81 -1.84 -6.51 -1.13
N VAL A 82 -0.83 -5.68 -1.32
CA VAL A 82 0.24 -5.92 -2.28
C VAL A 82 1.58 -5.74 -1.58
N VAL A 83 2.55 -6.59 -1.89
CA VAL A 83 3.91 -6.50 -1.39
C VAL A 83 4.84 -6.16 -2.54
N VAL A 84 5.71 -5.18 -2.30
CA VAL A 84 6.86 -4.87 -3.15
C VAL A 84 8.11 -5.28 -2.38
N THR A 85 8.90 -6.18 -2.94
CA THR A 85 10.15 -6.62 -2.31
C THR A 85 11.23 -5.56 -2.46
N LYS A 86 12.29 -5.64 -1.64
CA LYS A 86 13.42 -4.69 -1.72
C LYS A 86 14.13 -4.64 -3.09
N ASP A 87 14.02 -5.70 -3.88
CA ASP A 87 14.52 -5.82 -5.25
C ASP A 87 13.48 -5.42 -6.31
N GLY A 88 12.33 -4.88 -5.90
CA GLY A 88 11.31 -4.32 -6.79
C GLY A 88 10.32 -5.33 -7.37
N ARG A 89 10.28 -6.58 -6.88
CA ARG A 89 9.26 -7.55 -7.33
C ARG A 89 7.92 -7.23 -6.68
N VAL A 90 6.85 -7.32 -7.46
CA VAL A 90 5.49 -7.02 -6.99
C VAL A 90 4.66 -8.30 -6.89
N ALA A 91 3.98 -8.49 -5.76
CA ALA A 91 3.08 -9.61 -5.53
C ALA A 91 1.78 -9.16 -4.85
N GLU A 92 0.63 -9.53 -5.42
CA GLU A 92 -0.66 -9.42 -4.74
C GLU A 92 -0.80 -10.59 -3.77
N VAL A 93 -0.87 -10.29 -2.46
CA VAL A 93 -0.96 -11.30 -1.39
C VAL A 93 -2.40 -11.55 -0.97
N SER A 94 -3.29 -10.57 -1.14
CA SER A 94 -4.72 -10.73 -0.89
C SER A 94 -5.52 -9.74 -1.69
N ARG A 95 -6.74 -10.13 -2.07
CA ARG A 95 -7.73 -9.27 -2.70
C ARG A 95 -9.11 -9.83 -2.41
N ASN A 96 -10.09 -8.96 -2.18
CA ASN A 96 -11.48 -9.38 -2.01
C ASN A 96 -11.94 -10.23 -3.21
N THR A 97 -12.64 -11.33 -2.95
CA THR A 97 -13.26 -12.16 -3.98
C THR A 97 -14.31 -11.35 -4.75
N PRO A 98 -14.40 -11.47 -6.08
CA PRO A 98 -15.44 -10.78 -6.82
C PRO A 98 -16.80 -11.38 -6.51
N ASN A 99 -17.81 -10.53 -6.39
CA ASN A 99 -19.20 -10.94 -6.35
C ASN A 99 -19.55 -11.70 -7.64
N ALA A 100 -20.21 -12.85 -7.52
CA ALA A 100 -20.48 -13.73 -8.66
C ALA A 100 -21.40 -13.12 -9.72
N VAL A 101 -22.19 -12.08 -9.37
CA VAL A 101 -23.13 -11.42 -10.27
C VAL A 101 -22.58 -10.09 -10.77
N THR A 102 -22.16 -9.21 -9.85
CA THR A 102 -21.71 -7.86 -10.23
C THR A 102 -20.26 -7.81 -10.70
N LEU A 103 -19.47 -8.86 -10.40
CA LEU A 103 -18.02 -8.94 -10.61
C LEU A 103 -17.20 -7.89 -9.84
N LEU A 104 -17.86 -7.07 -9.01
CA LEU A 104 -17.25 -6.07 -8.15
C LEU A 104 -16.63 -6.74 -6.92
N ARG A 105 -15.66 -6.07 -6.30
CA ARG A 105 -14.91 -6.58 -5.12
C ARG A 105 -15.20 -5.76 -3.87
N ASN A 106 -16.41 -5.23 -3.80
CA ASN A 106 -16.93 -4.31 -2.80
C ASN A 106 -17.54 -5.03 -1.59
N THR A 107 -17.24 -6.32 -1.45
CA THR A 107 -17.65 -7.16 -0.32
C THR A 107 -16.41 -7.86 0.24
N GLY A 108 -16.36 -8.05 1.56
CA GLY A 108 -15.31 -8.85 2.20
C GLY A 108 -14.60 -8.08 3.30
N PRO A 109 -13.39 -8.54 3.68
CA PRO A 109 -12.67 -7.91 4.78
C PRO A 109 -12.11 -6.52 4.41
N LEU A 110 -11.78 -6.25 3.14
CA LEU A 110 -11.18 -4.97 2.74
C LEU A 110 -12.24 -3.99 2.21
N GLU A 111 -12.22 -2.75 2.68
CA GLU A 111 -13.17 -1.68 2.34
C GLU A 111 -12.42 -0.37 2.11
N PHE A 112 -11.84 -0.24 0.92
CA PHE A 112 -10.92 0.86 0.61
C PHE A 112 -9.78 0.93 1.65
N PRO A 113 -8.96 -0.14 1.76
CA PRO A 113 -7.94 -0.24 2.80
C PRO A 113 -6.92 0.89 2.69
N SER A 114 -6.61 1.56 3.78
CA SER A 114 -5.81 2.79 3.78
C SER A 114 -4.47 2.63 4.47
N SER A 115 -4.41 2.52 5.79
CA SER A 115 -3.15 2.55 6.56
C SER A 115 -2.77 1.17 7.10
N PRO A 116 -1.77 0.49 6.50
CA PRO A 116 -1.27 -0.77 7.01
C PRO A 116 -0.33 -0.55 8.21
N PHE A 117 -0.32 -1.53 9.11
CA PHE A 117 0.68 -1.67 10.16
C PHE A 117 1.05 -3.14 10.37
N LEU A 118 2.28 -3.36 10.81
CA LEU A 118 2.84 -4.69 11.05
C LEU A 118 3.07 -4.88 12.56
N LEU A 119 2.58 -5.97 13.12
CA LEU A 119 2.80 -6.35 14.52
C LEU A 119 3.20 -7.82 14.62
N GLY A 120 4.49 -8.07 14.89
CA GLY A 120 5.04 -9.43 14.85
C GLY A 120 4.89 -10.03 13.46
N LYS A 121 4.08 -11.08 13.34
CA LYS A 121 3.73 -11.73 12.05
C LYS A 121 2.42 -11.24 11.45
N LYS A 122 1.70 -10.35 12.13
CA LYS A 122 0.39 -9.87 11.69
C LYS A 122 0.53 -8.64 10.81
N PHE A 123 -0.12 -8.69 9.66
CA PHE A 123 -0.45 -7.50 8.89
C PHE A 123 -1.86 -7.07 9.25
N CYS A 124 -2.08 -5.78 9.49
CA CYS A 124 -3.39 -5.20 9.63
C CYS A 124 -3.48 -3.92 8.80
N THR A 125 -4.68 -3.55 8.37
CA THR A 125 -4.93 -2.25 7.72
C THR A 125 -6.22 -1.64 8.26
N SER A 126 -6.23 -0.31 8.38
CA SER A 126 -7.49 0.43 8.47
C SER A 126 -8.21 0.42 7.13
N ASN A 127 -9.51 0.66 7.16
CA ASN A 127 -10.39 0.79 6.02
C ASN A 127 -11.14 2.13 6.14
N SER A 128 -11.21 2.90 5.06
CA SER A 128 -11.91 4.19 5.05
C SER A 128 -13.22 4.17 4.27
N ASP A 129 -13.57 3.02 3.68
CA ASP A 129 -14.83 2.75 2.99
C ASP A 129 -15.20 3.75 1.87
N GLY A 130 -14.19 4.22 1.13
CA GLY A 130 -14.40 5.11 -0.02
C GLY A 130 -15.18 4.42 -1.13
N ASN A 131 -16.24 5.06 -1.65
CA ASN A 131 -17.04 4.55 -2.77
C ASN A 131 -16.35 4.79 -4.11
N ARG A 132 -15.36 3.94 -4.46
CA ARG A 132 -14.58 4.09 -5.69
C ARG A 132 -14.05 2.75 -6.19
N ARG A 133 -14.08 2.56 -7.51
CA ARG A 133 -13.62 1.36 -8.23
C ARG A 133 -14.08 0.05 -7.58
N ASP A 134 -13.16 -0.81 -7.15
CA ASP A 134 -13.49 -2.12 -6.61
C ASP A 134 -14.33 -2.04 -5.33
N ASN A 135 -14.32 -0.92 -4.62
CA ASN A 135 -15.17 -0.67 -3.45
C ASN A 135 -16.52 -0.02 -3.80
N SER A 136 -16.88 0.13 -5.09
CA SER A 136 -18.14 0.74 -5.49
C SER A 136 -19.19 -0.33 -5.84
N PRO A 137 -20.45 -0.23 -5.36
CA PRO A 137 -20.89 0.63 -4.25
C PRO A 137 -20.30 0.16 -2.89
N SER A 138 -20.02 1.08 -1.97
CA SER A 138 -19.39 0.74 -0.67
C SER A 138 -20.37 0.14 0.36
N THR A 139 -21.68 0.28 0.14
CA THR A 139 -22.74 -0.10 1.10
C THR A 139 -22.79 -1.58 1.47
N ALA A 140 -22.16 -2.45 0.68
CA ALA A 140 -22.11 -3.88 0.95
C ALA A 140 -21.03 -4.26 1.98
N GLY A 141 -20.02 -3.40 2.17
CA GLY A 141 -18.95 -3.57 3.15
C GLY A 141 -19.26 -2.98 4.53
N GLU A 142 -19.99 -1.86 4.58
CA GLU A 142 -20.32 -1.14 5.81
C GLU A 142 -20.65 -2.04 7.01
N ILE A 143 -20.01 -1.79 8.16
CA ILE A 143 -20.34 -2.46 9.41
C ILE A 143 -21.75 -2.03 9.85
N LYS A 144 -22.74 -2.90 9.64
CA LYS A 144 -24.11 -2.72 10.11
C LYS A 144 -24.31 -3.18 11.57
N PRO A 145 -25.26 -2.60 12.32
CA PRO A 145 -26.20 -1.54 11.93
C PRO A 145 -25.56 -0.14 11.95
N ALA A 146 -26.22 0.82 11.30
CA ALA A 146 -25.89 2.24 11.39
C ALA A 146 -25.74 2.64 12.87
N GLY A 147 -24.57 3.18 13.20
CA GLY A 147 -24.12 3.53 14.54
C GLY A 147 -22.88 4.43 14.42
N PRO A 148 -22.35 4.97 15.54
CA PRO A 148 -21.29 5.98 15.48
C PRO A 148 -20.12 5.48 14.63
N ASP A 149 -19.59 6.33 13.75
CA ASP A 149 -18.51 6.06 12.80
C ASP A 149 -17.50 5.00 13.32
N ARG A 150 -17.75 3.72 13.02
CA ARG A 150 -16.89 2.63 13.47
C ARG A 150 -15.77 2.45 12.47
N GLY A 151 -14.54 2.70 12.90
CA GLY A 151 -13.38 2.30 12.12
C GLY A 151 -13.31 0.78 11.99
N LYS A 152 -13.05 0.28 10.77
CA LYS A 152 -12.81 -1.14 10.52
C LYS A 152 -11.33 -1.40 10.35
N ILE A 153 -10.79 -2.32 11.16
CA ILE A 153 -9.46 -2.87 10.98
C ILE A 153 -9.58 -4.30 10.46
N SER A 154 -8.82 -4.60 9.41
CA SER A 154 -8.76 -5.94 8.82
C SER A 154 -7.35 -6.48 8.98
N CYS A 155 -7.24 -7.64 9.63
CA CYS A 155 -5.96 -8.28 9.93
C CYS A 155 -5.82 -9.63 9.21
N MET A 156 -4.60 -9.93 8.79
CA MET A 156 -4.20 -11.25 8.32
C MET A 156 -3.49 -11.98 9.45
N ASP A 157 -4.12 -13.06 9.92
CA ASP A 157 -3.59 -13.92 10.97
C ASP A 157 -2.86 -15.17 10.43
N GLN A 158 -2.70 -15.26 9.10
CA GLN A 158 -1.95 -16.34 8.45
C GLN A 158 -0.48 -15.93 8.26
N ASP A 159 0.45 -16.88 8.46
CA ASP A 159 1.86 -16.68 8.12
C ASP A 159 1.98 -16.45 6.60
N LEU A 160 2.35 -15.24 6.19
CA LEU A 160 2.54 -14.92 4.78
C LEU A 160 3.84 -15.57 4.29
N ILE A 161 3.70 -16.69 3.59
CA ILE A 161 4.81 -17.36 2.89
C ILE A 161 4.95 -16.71 1.51
N ILE A 162 5.72 -15.64 1.42
CA ILE A 162 6.22 -15.18 0.12
C ILE A 162 7.42 -16.09 -0.19
N ARG A 163 7.36 -16.87 -1.28
CA ARG A 163 8.47 -17.78 -1.66
C ARG A 163 9.78 -16.98 -1.75
N GLY A 164 10.72 -17.25 -0.83
CA GLY A 164 12.01 -16.57 -0.72
C GLY A 164 12.11 -15.50 0.37
N LEU A 165 11.04 -15.24 1.14
CA LEU A 165 11.02 -14.22 2.19
C LEU A 165 10.37 -14.78 3.46
N PRO A 166 11.15 -15.03 4.53
CA PRO A 166 10.56 -15.22 5.84
C PRO A 166 10.07 -13.87 6.36
N LEU A 167 8.76 -13.74 6.57
CA LEU A 167 8.26 -12.81 7.59
C LEU A 167 8.99 -13.09 8.91
N PRO A 168 9.33 -12.07 9.72
CA PRO A 168 10.31 -12.26 10.76
C PRO A 168 9.92 -13.36 11.76
N VAL A 169 10.87 -14.25 12.01
CA VAL A 169 10.92 -15.14 13.17
C VAL A 169 11.97 -14.53 14.11
N HIS A 170 11.48 -13.98 15.23
CA HIS A 170 12.20 -13.31 16.33
C HIS A 170 12.90 -11.96 16.00
#